data_AF-R7ZYG6-F1
#
_entry.id   AF-R7ZYG6-F1
#
_cell.length_a   1.000
_cell.length_b   1.000
_cell.length_c   1.000
_cell.angle_alpha   90.00
_cell.angle_beta   90.00
_cell.angle_gamma   90.00
#
_symmetry.space_group_name_H-M   'P 1'
#
loop_
_entity.id
_entity.type
_entity.pdbx_description
1 polymer ?
#
loop_
_entity_poly.entity_id
_entity_poly.type
_entity_poly.pdbx_seq_one_letter_code
_entity_poly.pdbx_strand_id
1 'polypeptide(L)'
;MTILWETTHAASSMVAFGPSEFNTGKAVLSQRIQDTGMKYMHELTLGSLSPETNYFYQVLSVTEAGDTIQSDVIPFQTAVKEDTPFAFTVFSDSQNNPTVWSKITGNANEERPNFAVHAGDLVGLGYRKSEWVNEFFAPAKHFMKQIPIFSTLGNHEHDASYYYQYMKNPEPEHYYTFRYGNAAFFMIDTDQYQEPGTAMYHWLERALAESTATWKFVVQHHPPYSSEENDYGNTLFESSLQGDDEARFLVPLYEKYGVDMVFSGHLHMYERTWPILDGKVVERDGVRYYILGGSGGGLEKAAPNRVWFTNKVRTLHHYAYIAINGDHLQYHAIDLEGNLFDHFSLTGPRPKKSPSQLVPTTPVPLSNQRKFTDGLLVELETASPQDDIFYTLDGSAPNRKSNKYTAPIELKENSELNAVAYNKNGVGPQGSFVFKKTPLYPAVKNAQGKSGADYIYYTGKLKDPTKPLADQLEIAGQGTIPKLDWNLVPHKSYDWGTEIRGYIEVPESGRYVFGGHAYQLFTFYLHDELLLSEYNREVSVTEEIYLEAGLHPFRLVYHLPDRYDTYGRFDVVTPSGKKIPVSQLNVFAEK
;
A
#
# COMPACT_ATOMS: atom_id res chain seq x y z
N MET A 1 0.35 -13.43 14.12
CA MET A 1 0.07 -14.15 12.86
C MET A 1 -1.39 -13.95 12.55
N THR A 2 -1.76 -13.55 11.35
CA THR A 2 -3.17 -13.35 10.99
C THR A 2 -3.60 -14.42 9.99
N ILE A 3 -4.74 -15.04 10.24
CA ILE A 3 -5.35 -16.03 9.35
C ILE A 3 -6.57 -15.38 8.72
N LEU A 4 -6.59 -15.36 7.38
CA LEU A 4 -7.64 -14.77 6.57
C LEU A 4 -8.25 -15.84 5.65
N TRP A 5 -9.58 -15.89 5.56
CA TRP A 5 -10.29 -16.78 4.65
C TRP A 5 -11.64 -16.20 4.24
N GLU A 6 -12.18 -16.70 3.14
CA GLU A 6 -13.49 -16.33 2.62
C GLU A 6 -14.42 -17.55 2.54
N THR A 7 -15.70 -17.37 2.87
CA THR A 7 -16.76 -18.36 2.67
C THR A 7 -17.78 -17.90 1.63
N THR A 8 -18.50 -18.86 1.04
CA THR A 8 -19.57 -18.57 0.06
C THR A 8 -20.87 -18.09 0.70
N HIS A 9 -21.01 -18.22 2.02
CA HIS A 9 -22.18 -17.80 2.80
C HIS A 9 -21.70 -17.07 4.06
N ALA A 10 -22.50 -16.11 4.52
CA ALA A 10 -22.23 -15.43 5.78
C ALA A 10 -22.19 -16.45 6.93
N ALA A 11 -21.09 -16.43 7.68
CA ALA A 11 -20.83 -17.36 8.77
C ALA A 11 -20.06 -16.69 9.91
N SER A 12 -20.06 -17.33 11.08
CA SER A 12 -19.13 -17.02 12.17
C SER A 12 -17.70 -17.46 11.81
N SER A 13 -16.73 -16.97 12.57
CA SER A 13 -15.30 -17.25 12.37
C SER A 13 -14.73 -17.94 13.61
N MET A 14 -14.01 -19.05 13.45
CA MET A 14 -13.21 -19.64 14.54
C MET A 14 -11.89 -20.17 14.00
N VAL A 15 -10.80 -19.94 14.74
CA VAL A 15 -9.51 -20.60 14.51
C VAL A 15 -9.14 -21.37 15.76
N ALA A 16 -8.93 -22.67 15.62
CA ALA A 16 -8.31 -23.53 16.63
C ALA A 16 -6.84 -23.74 16.28
N PHE A 17 -5.94 -23.57 17.24
CA PHE A 17 -4.49 -23.65 16.99
C PHE A 17 -3.72 -24.15 18.23
N GLY A 18 -2.49 -24.61 18.02
CA GLY A 18 -1.61 -25.05 19.10
C GLY A 18 -0.20 -25.37 18.61
N PRO A 19 0.81 -25.31 19.50
CA PRO A 19 2.18 -25.62 19.14
C PRO A 19 2.33 -27.10 18.79
N SER A 20 3.32 -27.42 17.96
CA SER A 20 3.68 -28.79 17.67
C SER A 20 4.21 -29.48 18.92
N GLU A 21 3.71 -30.67 19.22
CA GLU A 21 4.14 -31.47 20.37
C GLU A 21 4.80 -32.78 19.91
N PHE A 22 5.85 -33.19 20.62
CA PHE A 22 6.58 -34.41 20.30
C PHE A 22 5.78 -35.67 20.71
N ASN A 23 5.76 -36.68 19.84
CA ASN A 23 5.21 -38.01 20.12
C ASN A 23 3.69 -38.07 20.44
N THR A 24 2.89 -37.14 19.91
CA THR A 24 1.42 -37.14 20.08
C THR A 24 0.68 -37.97 19.02
N GLY A 25 1.31 -38.24 17.87
CA GLY A 25 0.69 -38.91 16.71
C GLY A 25 -0.42 -38.11 16.00
N LYS A 26 -0.73 -36.90 16.47
CA LYS A 26 -1.75 -35.99 15.92
C LYS A 26 -1.48 -34.54 16.32
N ALA A 27 -2.01 -33.59 15.56
CA ALA A 27 -1.97 -32.19 15.94
C ALA A 27 -2.81 -31.92 17.21
N VAL A 28 -2.29 -31.07 18.10
CA VAL A 28 -2.97 -30.63 19.32
C VAL A 28 -3.37 -29.16 19.14
N LEU A 29 -4.67 -28.90 19.04
CA LEU A 29 -5.24 -27.56 18.87
C LEU A 29 -5.78 -27.06 20.22
N SER A 30 -4.87 -26.70 21.12
CA SER A 30 -5.16 -26.38 22.52
C SER A 30 -5.77 -25.00 22.74
N GLN A 31 -5.70 -24.10 21.76
CA GLN A 31 -6.17 -22.72 21.83
C GLN A 31 -7.25 -22.45 20.78
N ARG A 32 -8.15 -21.51 21.06
CA ARG A 32 -9.21 -21.09 20.15
C ARG A 32 -9.47 -19.60 20.25
N ILE A 33 -9.73 -18.97 19.12
CA ILE A 33 -10.27 -17.61 19.03
C ILE A 33 -11.47 -17.62 18.08
N GLN A 34 -12.45 -16.75 18.33
CA GLN A 34 -13.69 -16.72 17.56
C GLN A 34 -14.27 -15.31 17.42
N ASP A 35 -15.01 -15.11 16.34
CA ASP A 35 -15.88 -13.96 16.08
C ASP A 35 -17.27 -14.49 15.69
N THR A 36 -18.30 -14.11 16.44
CA THR A 36 -19.67 -14.57 16.24
C THR A 36 -20.43 -13.77 15.18
N GLY A 37 -19.86 -12.67 14.66
CA GLY A 37 -20.47 -11.90 13.59
C GLY A 37 -20.57 -12.71 12.29
N MET A 38 -21.74 -12.70 11.66
CA MET A 38 -21.98 -13.36 10.37
C MET A 38 -21.34 -12.53 9.24
N LYS A 39 -20.28 -13.06 8.62
CA LYS A 39 -19.48 -12.38 7.60
C LYS A 39 -19.08 -13.36 6.48
N TYR A 40 -18.71 -12.82 5.32
CA TYR A 40 -18.14 -13.60 4.22
C TYR A 40 -16.60 -13.64 4.29
N MET A 41 -16.00 -12.51 4.66
CA MET A 41 -14.57 -12.42 4.94
C MET A 41 -14.32 -12.61 6.42
N HIS A 42 -13.37 -13.48 6.73
CA HIS A 42 -12.98 -13.83 8.07
C HIS A 42 -11.51 -13.49 8.26
N GLU A 43 -11.21 -12.80 9.36
CA GLU A 43 -9.86 -12.43 9.73
C GLU A 43 -9.74 -12.60 11.25
N LEU A 44 -8.82 -13.46 11.68
CA LEU A 44 -8.52 -13.63 13.11
C LEU A 44 -7.00 -13.59 13.33
N THR A 45 -6.57 -12.74 14.26
CA THR A 45 -5.16 -12.59 14.65
C THR A 45 -4.81 -13.49 15.83
N LEU A 46 -3.87 -14.41 15.62
CA LEU A 46 -3.28 -15.26 16.64
C LEU A 46 -2.22 -14.47 17.43
N GLY A 47 -2.51 -14.23 18.71
CA GLY A 47 -1.60 -13.59 19.66
C GLY A 47 -0.79 -14.58 20.50
N SER A 48 0.19 -14.07 21.26
CA SER A 48 0.94 -14.82 22.28
C SER A 48 1.64 -16.09 21.76
N LEU A 49 2.08 -16.08 20.51
CA LEU A 49 2.81 -17.20 19.91
C LEU A 49 4.28 -17.16 20.31
N SER A 50 4.88 -18.33 20.57
CA SER A 50 6.32 -18.43 20.80
C SER A 50 7.07 -18.30 19.48
N PRO A 51 8.18 -17.54 19.41
CA PRO A 51 9.02 -17.47 18.21
C PRO A 51 9.67 -18.83 17.91
N GLU A 52 10.13 -19.03 16.67
CA GLU A 52 10.85 -20.26 16.24
C GLU A 52 10.09 -21.57 16.50
N THR A 53 8.77 -21.51 16.48
CA THR A 53 7.93 -22.63 16.91
C THR A 53 7.02 -23.04 15.76
N ASN A 54 6.97 -24.35 15.50
CA ASN A 54 5.98 -24.92 14.60
C ASN A 54 4.64 -24.97 15.32
N TYR A 55 3.59 -24.55 14.64
CA TYR A 55 2.21 -24.58 15.10
C TYR A 55 1.34 -25.30 14.08
N PHE A 56 0.17 -25.72 14.53
CA PHE A 56 -0.93 -26.18 13.69
C PHE A 56 -2.13 -25.25 13.89
N TYR A 57 -2.90 -25.02 12.83
CA TYR A 57 -4.20 -24.36 12.92
C TYR A 57 -5.27 -25.08 12.10
N GLN A 58 -6.52 -24.83 12.44
CA GLN A 58 -7.71 -25.25 11.70
C GLN A 58 -8.74 -24.12 11.78
N VAL A 59 -9.33 -23.76 10.64
CA VAL A 59 -10.42 -22.78 10.61
C VAL A 59 -11.76 -23.50 10.57
N LEU A 60 -12.75 -22.92 11.24
CA LEU A 60 -14.13 -23.37 11.23
C LEU A 60 -15.04 -22.15 11.04
N SER A 61 -16.06 -22.32 10.20
CA SER A 61 -17.10 -21.33 9.98
C SER A 61 -18.48 -21.97 10.10
N VAL A 62 -19.37 -21.34 10.87
CA VAL A 62 -20.72 -21.84 11.12
C VAL A 62 -21.74 -20.81 10.63
N THR A 63 -22.63 -21.21 9.72
CA THR A 63 -23.72 -20.37 9.20
C THR A 63 -24.79 -20.15 10.26
N GLU A 64 -25.70 -19.20 10.03
CA GLU A 64 -26.86 -18.98 10.90
C GLU A 64 -27.76 -20.23 11.02
N ALA A 65 -27.84 -21.04 9.95
CA ALA A 65 -28.58 -22.30 9.94
C ALA A 65 -27.88 -23.43 10.74
N GLY A 66 -26.64 -23.21 11.20
CA GLY A 66 -25.84 -24.19 11.92
C GLY A 66 -24.95 -25.07 11.03
N ASP A 67 -24.93 -24.85 9.71
CA ASP A 67 -24.04 -25.59 8.81
C ASP A 67 -22.59 -25.22 9.11
N THR A 68 -21.73 -26.23 9.26
CA THR A 68 -20.33 -26.05 9.62
C THR A 68 -19.41 -26.46 8.47
N ILE A 69 -18.51 -25.56 8.07
CA ILE A 69 -17.37 -25.87 7.21
C ILE A 69 -16.07 -25.79 8.03
N GLN A 70 -15.14 -26.71 7.77
CA GLN A 70 -13.84 -26.76 8.44
C GLN A 70 -12.73 -27.02 7.43
N SER A 71 -11.55 -26.45 7.65
CA SER A 71 -10.35 -26.76 6.87
C SER A 71 -9.68 -28.06 7.33
N ASP A 72 -8.67 -28.50 6.57
CA ASP A 72 -7.65 -29.39 7.10
C ASP A 72 -6.92 -28.75 8.29
N VAL A 73 -6.17 -29.57 9.04
CA VAL A 73 -5.18 -29.06 9.99
C VAL A 73 -3.90 -28.68 9.23
N ILE A 74 -3.51 -27.42 9.35
CA ILE A 74 -2.46 -26.82 8.52
C ILE A 74 -1.28 -26.39 9.40
N PRO A 75 -0.04 -26.77 9.06
CA PRO A 75 1.14 -26.33 9.78
C PRO A 75 1.56 -24.92 9.37
N PHE A 76 2.17 -24.18 10.30
CA PHE A 76 2.91 -22.95 10.03
C PHE A 76 4.05 -22.79 11.04
N GLN A 77 5.00 -21.90 10.76
CA GLN A 77 6.09 -21.57 11.68
C GLN A 77 6.04 -20.08 12.03
N THR A 78 6.31 -19.75 13.29
CA THR A 78 6.45 -18.36 13.75
C THR A 78 7.81 -17.78 13.39
N ALA A 79 7.89 -16.44 13.40
CA ALA A 79 9.12 -15.71 13.10
C ALA A 79 10.32 -16.19 13.94
N VAL A 80 11.50 -16.18 13.32
CA VAL A 80 12.75 -16.56 14.00
C VAL A 80 13.29 -15.42 14.89
N LYS A 81 14.19 -15.75 15.82
CA LYS A 81 14.95 -14.75 16.58
C LYS A 81 16.07 -14.14 15.73
N GLU A 82 16.66 -13.05 16.22
CA GLU A 82 17.65 -12.25 15.49
C GLU A 82 18.84 -13.06 14.95
N ASP A 83 19.42 -13.96 15.77
CA ASP A 83 20.62 -14.73 15.40
C ASP A 83 20.32 -16.05 14.67
N THR A 84 19.06 -16.34 14.37
CA THR A 84 18.66 -17.60 13.77
C THR A 84 18.60 -17.48 12.25
N PRO A 85 19.22 -18.41 11.50
CA PRO A 85 19.15 -18.42 10.05
C PRO A 85 17.71 -18.52 9.55
N PHE A 86 17.43 -17.85 8.45
CA PHE A 86 16.12 -17.89 7.80
C PHE A 86 16.25 -17.73 6.30
N ALA A 87 15.18 -18.07 5.58
CA ALA A 87 15.08 -17.85 4.16
C ALA A 87 13.72 -17.28 3.77
N PHE A 88 13.68 -16.55 2.68
CA PHE A 88 12.46 -16.00 2.12
C PHE A 88 12.49 -16.05 0.59
N THR A 89 11.30 -16.04 0.00
CA THR A 89 11.15 -15.90 -1.46
C THR A 89 10.65 -14.52 -1.83
N VAL A 90 11.04 -14.06 -3.01
CA VAL A 90 10.57 -12.80 -3.59
C VAL A 90 9.85 -13.12 -4.89
N PHE A 91 8.63 -12.60 -4.99
CA PHE A 91 7.78 -12.68 -6.16
C PHE A 91 7.43 -11.27 -6.64
N SER A 92 7.00 -11.17 -7.88
CA SER A 92 6.35 -9.99 -8.41
C SER A 92 5.61 -10.32 -9.70
N ASP A 93 4.53 -9.57 -9.96
CA ASP A 93 3.79 -9.62 -11.21
C ASP A 93 3.23 -11.02 -11.51
N SER A 94 2.51 -11.60 -10.54
CA SER A 94 1.84 -12.91 -10.70
C SER A 94 0.59 -12.88 -11.58
N GLN A 95 0.20 -11.69 -12.00
CA GLN A 95 -1.03 -11.39 -12.73
C GLN A 95 -1.24 -12.17 -14.03
N ASN A 96 -2.52 -12.36 -14.38
CA ASN A 96 -3.04 -12.87 -15.66
C ASN A 96 -2.58 -14.27 -16.09
N ASN A 97 -1.79 -14.99 -15.29
CA ASN A 97 -1.24 -16.30 -15.65
C ASN A 97 -1.22 -17.29 -14.47
N PRO A 98 -2.40 -17.78 -14.04
CA PRO A 98 -2.52 -18.67 -12.89
C PRO A 98 -1.75 -19.99 -13.03
N THR A 99 -1.45 -20.43 -14.26
CA THR A 99 -0.68 -21.66 -14.51
C THR A 99 0.80 -21.46 -14.16
N VAL A 100 1.39 -20.35 -14.60
CA VAL A 100 2.77 -19.99 -14.23
C VAL A 100 2.85 -19.71 -12.74
N TRP A 101 1.92 -18.93 -12.20
CA TRP A 101 1.90 -18.62 -10.76
C TRP A 101 1.78 -19.87 -9.88
N SER A 102 0.95 -20.84 -10.27
CA SER A 102 0.86 -22.13 -9.56
C SER A 102 2.17 -22.91 -9.57
N LYS A 103 2.90 -22.93 -10.69
CA LYS A 103 4.18 -23.63 -10.80
C LYS A 103 5.30 -22.92 -10.03
N ILE A 104 5.37 -21.58 -10.11
CA ILE A 104 6.30 -20.75 -9.34
C ILE A 104 6.11 -20.98 -7.83
N THR A 105 4.88 -20.85 -7.34
CA THR A 105 4.58 -21.08 -5.91
C THR A 105 4.75 -22.54 -5.50
N GLY A 106 4.51 -23.49 -6.42
CA GLY A 106 4.82 -24.90 -6.22
C GLY A 106 6.31 -25.14 -5.98
N ASN A 107 7.17 -24.62 -6.86
CA ASN A 107 8.63 -24.72 -6.71
C ASN A 107 9.09 -24.03 -5.41
N ALA A 108 8.63 -22.81 -5.16
CA ALA A 108 8.97 -22.08 -3.94
C ALA A 108 8.52 -22.82 -2.66
N ASN A 109 7.41 -23.55 -2.69
CA ASN A 109 6.95 -24.35 -1.55
C ASN A 109 7.91 -25.51 -1.24
N GLU A 110 8.63 -26.05 -2.23
CA GLU A 110 9.63 -27.11 -2.02
C GLU A 110 10.89 -26.58 -1.31
N GLU A 111 11.21 -25.30 -1.51
CA GLU A 111 12.33 -24.62 -0.84
C GLU A 111 12.07 -24.31 0.65
N ARG A 112 10.82 -24.46 1.10
CA ARG A 112 10.38 -24.23 2.50
C ARG A 112 10.82 -22.87 3.06
N PRO A 113 10.56 -21.74 2.38
CA PRO A 113 10.90 -20.44 2.91
C PRO A 113 10.08 -20.15 4.18
N ASN A 114 10.63 -19.32 5.06
CA ASN A 114 9.96 -18.91 6.28
C ASN A 114 8.81 -17.91 6.02
N PHE A 115 8.93 -17.11 4.97
CA PHE A 115 7.92 -16.16 4.47
C PHE A 115 8.22 -15.80 3.01
N ALA A 116 7.30 -15.06 2.38
CA ALA A 116 7.52 -14.46 1.07
C ALA A 116 7.24 -12.95 1.09
N VAL A 117 7.84 -12.24 0.15
CA VAL A 117 7.45 -10.88 -0.20
C VAL A 117 6.99 -10.81 -1.66
N HIS A 118 5.99 -9.99 -1.96
CA HIS A 118 5.48 -9.74 -3.31
C HIS A 118 5.59 -8.26 -3.66
N ALA A 119 6.27 -7.95 -4.77
CA ALA A 119 6.61 -6.58 -5.16
C ALA A 119 5.53 -5.91 -6.05
N GLY A 120 4.24 -6.14 -5.74
CA GLY A 120 3.12 -5.57 -6.50
C GLY A 120 2.67 -6.41 -7.72
N ASP A 121 1.54 -6.04 -8.31
CA ASP A 121 0.87 -6.69 -9.44
C ASP A 121 0.52 -8.17 -9.14
N LEU A 122 -0.19 -8.36 -8.03
CA LEU A 122 -0.68 -9.66 -7.58
C LEU A 122 -1.74 -10.19 -8.55
N VAL A 123 -2.60 -9.29 -9.06
CA VAL A 123 -3.70 -9.54 -9.99
C VAL A 123 -3.65 -8.54 -11.14
N GLY A 124 -4.28 -8.86 -12.27
CA GLY A 124 -4.28 -7.97 -13.44
C GLY A 124 -5.22 -6.77 -13.31
N LEU A 125 -6.23 -6.85 -12.45
CA LEU A 125 -7.16 -5.78 -12.12
C LEU A 125 -7.60 -5.91 -10.67
N GLY A 126 -7.10 -5.04 -9.81
CA GLY A 126 -7.40 -5.02 -8.37
C GLY A 126 -8.88 -4.96 -8.03
N TYR A 127 -9.73 -4.41 -8.89
CA TYR A 127 -11.17 -4.35 -8.68
C TYR A 127 -11.92 -5.63 -9.08
N ARG A 128 -11.27 -6.58 -9.77
CA ARG A 128 -11.92 -7.80 -10.24
C ARG A 128 -11.71 -8.93 -9.24
N LYS A 129 -12.72 -9.16 -8.39
CA LYS A 129 -12.71 -10.24 -7.38
C LYS A 129 -12.31 -11.62 -7.94
N SER A 130 -12.72 -11.96 -9.16
CA SER A 130 -12.40 -13.25 -9.76
C SER A 130 -10.90 -13.45 -9.96
N GLU A 131 -10.12 -12.39 -10.19
CA GLU A 131 -8.66 -12.50 -10.33
C GLU A 131 -8.00 -12.75 -8.97
N TRP A 132 -8.46 -12.09 -7.91
CA TRP A 132 -8.04 -12.41 -6.54
C TRP A 132 -8.30 -13.87 -6.20
N VAL A 133 -9.55 -14.33 -6.36
CA VAL A 133 -9.96 -15.66 -5.91
C VAL A 133 -9.41 -16.76 -6.82
N ASN A 134 -9.56 -16.63 -8.14
CA ASN A 134 -9.27 -17.71 -9.10
C ASN A 134 -7.86 -17.64 -9.66
N GLU A 135 -7.24 -16.46 -9.74
CA GLU A 135 -5.94 -16.29 -10.39
C GLU A 135 -4.79 -16.09 -9.41
N PHE A 136 -5.05 -15.52 -8.24
CA PHE A 136 -4.03 -15.32 -7.20
C PHE A 136 -4.08 -16.40 -6.11
N PHE A 137 -5.17 -16.48 -5.34
CA PHE A 137 -5.25 -17.39 -4.20
C PHE A 137 -5.43 -18.86 -4.58
N ALA A 138 -6.32 -19.19 -5.51
CA ALA A 138 -6.58 -20.58 -5.90
C ALA A 138 -5.31 -21.34 -6.37
N PRO A 139 -4.48 -20.81 -7.28
CA PRO A 139 -3.25 -21.49 -7.71
C PRO A 139 -2.16 -21.52 -6.63
N ALA A 140 -2.11 -20.53 -5.74
CA ALA A 140 -1.10 -20.43 -4.67
C ALA A 140 -1.54 -21.05 -3.32
N LYS A 141 -2.75 -21.63 -3.23
CA LYS A 141 -3.37 -22.07 -1.97
C LYS A 141 -2.50 -23.01 -1.12
N HIS A 142 -1.67 -23.83 -1.76
CA HIS A 142 -0.80 -24.78 -1.06
C HIS A 142 0.35 -24.08 -0.36
N PHE A 143 0.88 -23.01 -0.98
CA PHE A 143 1.93 -22.15 -0.43
C PHE A 143 1.34 -21.22 0.65
N MET A 144 0.32 -20.43 0.29
CA MET A 144 -0.19 -19.32 1.12
C MET A 144 -0.90 -19.77 2.40
N LYS A 145 -1.40 -21.00 2.46
CA LYS A 145 -1.98 -21.52 3.71
C LYS A 145 -0.91 -21.84 4.77
N GLN A 146 0.37 -21.96 4.40
CA GLN A 146 1.46 -22.35 5.31
C GLN A 146 2.49 -21.25 5.50
N ILE A 147 2.75 -20.48 4.44
CA ILE A 147 3.84 -19.51 4.36
C ILE A 147 3.23 -18.10 4.30
N PRO A 148 3.52 -17.23 5.28
CA PRO A 148 3.07 -15.84 5.26
C PRO A 148 3.62 -15.10 4.04
N ILE A 149 2.80 -14.25 3.44
CA ILE A 149 3.21 -13.36 2.35
C ILE A 149 2.96 -11.92 2.77
N PHE A 150 3.95 -11.06 2.53
CA PHE A 150 3.84 -9.61 2.68
C PHE A 150 3.87 -8.99 1.28
N SER A 151 3.00 -8.03 0.99
CA SER A 151 2.94 -7.42 -0.34
C SER A 151 3.04 -5.90 -0.29
N THR A 152 3.49 -5.31 -1.39
CA THR A 152 3.16 -3.92 -1.74
C THR A 152 2.11 -3.91 -2.86
N LEU A 153 1.53 -2.74 -3.13
CA LEU A 153 0.74 -2.51 -4.34
C LEU A 153 1.66 -2.28 -5.54
N GLY A 154 1.20 -2.72 -6.70
CA GLY A 154 1.62 -2.26 -8.02
C GLY A 154 0.51 -1.51 -8.75
N ASN A 155 0.77 -1.09 -9.98
CA ASN A 155 -0.18 -0.26 -10.73
C ASN A 155 -1.45 -1.03 -11.13
N HIS A 156 -1.42 -2.38 -11.15
CA HIS A 156 -2.63 -3.18 -11.42
C HIS A 156 -3.50 -3.41 -10.19
N GLU A 157 -3.01 -3.15 -8.97
CA GLU A 157 -3.86 -3.15 -7.78
C GLU A 157 -4.81 -1.93 -7.76
N HIS A 158 -4.41 -0.82 -8.37
CA HIS A 158 -5.19 0.42 -8.47
C HIS A 158 -5.72 0.94 -7.12
N ASP A 159 -5.02 0.72 -6.00
CA ASP A 159 -5.53 1.02 -4.64
C ASP A 159 -6.97 0.49 -4.40
N ALA A 160 -7.28 -0.66 -5.00
CA ALA A 160 -8.61 -1.24 -4.94
C ALA A 160 -8.92 -1.82 -3.56
N SER A 161 -10.19 -1.74 -3.15
CA SER A 161 -10.65 -2.26 -1.86
C SER A 161 -10.35 -3.75 -1.65
N TYR A 162 -10.32 -4.55 -2.73
CA TYR A 162 -9.99 -5.98 -2.63
C TYR A 162 -8.56 -6.24 -2.18
N TYR A 163 -7.59 -5.36 -2.49
CA TYR A 163 -6.23 -5.51 -1.95
C TYR A 163 -6.27 -5.52 -0.42
N TYR A 164 -6.88 -4.51 0.20
CA TYR A 164 -7.00 -4.39 1.66
C TYR A 164 -7.95 -5.41 2.29
N GLN A 165 -8.84 -6.00 1.49
CA GLN A 165 -9.74 -7.06 1.93
C GLN A 165 -9.03 -8.41 1.98
N TYR A 166 -8.10 -8.68 1.06
CA TYR A 166 -7.47 -9.98 0.89
C TYR A 166 -6.03 -10.06 1.42
N MET A 167 -5.32 -8.95 1.42
CA MET A 167 -3.94 -8.84 1.92
C MET A 167 -3.97 -8.17 3.29
N LYS A 168 -3.60 -8.92 4.34
CA LYS A 168 -3.44 -8.35 5.67
C LYS A 168 -1.99 -8.04 5.95
N ASN A 169 -1.62 -6.80 5.70
CA ASN A 169 -0.29 -6.27 5.96
C ASN A 169 -0.28 -5.47 7.27
N PRO A 170 0.90 -5.15 7.85
CA PRO A 170 0.99 -4.14 8.89
C PRO A 170 0.38 -2.81 8.43
N GLU A 171 -0.41 -2.18 9.31
CA GLU A 171 -1.02 -0.88 9.06
C GLU A 171 0.05 0.20 8.75
N PRO A 172 -0.22 1.15 7.84
CA PRO A 172 -1.47 1.38 7.11
C PRO A 172 -1.62 0.53 5.82
N GLU A 173 -0.86 -0.55 5.65
CA GLU A 173 -0.90 -1.48 4.51
C GLU A 173 -0.42 -0.92 3.15
N HIS A 174 -0.41 0.39 2.96
CA HIS A 174 0.16 1.07 1.77
C HIS A 174 1.70 1.14 1.83
N TYR A 175 2.28 1.47 2.98
CA TYR A 175 3.71 1.42 3.19
C TYR A 175 3.98 1.13 4.65
N TYR A 176 4.88 0.18 4.90
CA TYR A 176 5.08 -0.35 6.25
C TYR A 176 6.44 -1.03 6.35
N THR A 177 6.82 -1.36 7.58
CA THR A 177 8.03 -2.14 7.83
C THR A 177 7.75 -3.32 8.74
N PHE A 178 8.51 -4.39 8.55
CA PHE A 178 8.57 -5.50 9.49
C PHE A 178 10.01 -6.00 9.64
N ARG A 179 10.26 -6.68 10.75
CA ARG A 179 11.53 -7.38 11.00
C ARG A 179 11.33 -8.88 10.93
N TYR A 180 12.31 -9.57 10.38
CA TYR A 180 12.40 -11.02 10.40
C TYR A 180 13.86 -11.41 10.64
N GLY A 181 14.13 -12.12 11.74
CA GLY A 181 15.51 -12.34 12.20
C GLY A 181 16.29 -11.02 12.35
N ASN A 182 17.49 -10.97 11.79
CA ASN A 182 18.34 -9.78 11.76
C ASN A 182 18.08 -8.82 10.59
N ALA A 183 17.02 -9.03 9.80
CA ALA A 183 16.66 -8.18 8.67
C ALA A 183 15.45 -7.27 8.94
N ALA A 184 15.42 -6.12 8.28
CA ALA A 184 14.27 -5.23 8.18
C ALA A 184 13.86 -5.09 6.71
N PHE A 185 12.54 -5.13 6.48
CA PHE A 185 11.91 -4.97 5.18
C PHE A 185 11.12 -3.68 5.19
N PHE A 186 11.31 -2.84 4.17
CA PHE A 186 10.61 -1.58 3.97
C PHE A 186 9.75 -1.74 2.72
N MET A 187 8.46 -1.95 2.93
CA MET A 187 7.46 -2.18 1.89
C MET A 187 6.87 -0.83 1.51
N ILE A 188 6.97 -0.42 0.25
CA ILE A 188 6.52 0.92 -0.19
C ILE A 188 5.69 0.87 -1.47
N ASP A 189 4.59 1.62 -1.45
CA ASP A 189 3.69 1.81 -2.59
C ASP A 189 4.24 2.91 -3.52
N THR A 190 4.87 2.49 -4.62
CA THR A 190 5.40 3.36 -5.66
C THR A 190 4.34 3.79 -6.69
N ASP A 191 3.06 3.56 -6.44
CA ASP A 191 1.99 4.22 -7.19
C ASP A 191 1.68 5.62 -6.59
N GLN A 192 2.09 5.85 -5.34
CA GLN A 192 2.02 7.16 -4.67
C GLN A 192 3.15 8.09 -5.10
N TYR A 193 2.98 9.41 -5.00
CA TYR A 193 4.07 10.39 -5.20
C TYR A 193 5.32 10.09 -4.33
N GLN A 194 6.51 9.97 -4.94
CA GLN A 194 7.75 9.57 -4.25
C GLN A 194 8.78 10.71 -4.07
N GLU A 195 8.43 11.94 -4.44
CA GLU A 195 9.32 13.10 -4.35
C GLU A 195 9.66 13.45 -2.88
N PRO A 196 10.83 14.09 -2.63
CA PRO A 196 11.14 14.62 -1.31
C PRO A 196 10.05 15.59 -0.84
N GLY A 197 9.52 15.36 0.37
CA GLY A 197 8.43 16.17 0.93
C GLY A 197 7.11 15.41 1.09
N THR A 198 6.93 14.29 0.39
CA THR A 198 5.71 13.49 0.51
C THR A 198 5.67 12.74 1.84
N ALA A 199 4.47 12.36 2.28
CA ALA A 199 4.29 11.62 3.54
C ALA A 199 5.05 10.28 3.54
N MET A 200 4.99 9.53 2.43
CA MET A 200 5.72 8.28 2.27
C MET A 200 7.24 8.51 2.29
N TYR A 201 7.75 9.54 1.60
CA TYR A 201 9.19 9.85 1.59
C TYR A 201 9.72 10.13 3.01
N HIS A 202 9.02 10.98 3.76
CA HIS A 202 9.41 11.29 5.14
C HIS A 202 9.29 10.10 6.07
N TRP A 203 8.24 9.29 5.91
CA TRP A 203 8.09 8.04 6.64
C TRP A 203 9.27 7.10 6.36
N LEU A 204 9.64 6.91 5.09
CA LEU A 204 10.73 6.03 4.68
C LEU A 204 12.08 6.53 5.20
N GLU A 205 12.36 7.84 5.09
CA GLU A 205 13.58 8.44 5.64
C GLU A 205 13.73 8.10 7.13
N ARG A 206 12.65 8.28 7.90
CA ARG A 206 12.63 8.02 9.33
C ARG A 206 12.79 6.53 9.64
N ALA A 207 11.98 5.67 9.02
CA ALA A 207 12.03 4.24 9.24
C ALA A 207 13.43 3.65 8.93
N LEU A 208 14.07 4.13 7.86
CA LEU A 208 15.42 3.72 7.50
C LEU A 208 16.47 4.22 8.50
N ALA A 209 16.33 5.45 9.00
CA ALA A 209 17.22 6.06 9.99
C ALA A 209 17.12 5.40 11.37
N GLU A 210 15.92 5.00 11.79
CA GLU A 210 15.66 4.31 13.07
C GLU A 210 16.15 2.86 13.06
N SER A 211 16.13 2.21 11.88
CA SER A 211 16.43 0.78 11.77
C SER A 211 17.90 0.46 12.07
N THR A 212 18.08 -0.45 13.04
CA THR A 212 19.36 -1.04 13.45
C THR A 212 19.62 -2.42 12.84
N ALA A 213 18.76 -2.88 11.91
CA ALA A 213 18.86 -4.21 11.33
C ALA A 213 20.19 -4.43 10.57
N THR A 214 20.69 -5.66 10.63
CA THR A 214 21.91 -6.08 9.93
C THR A 214 21.70 -6.02 8.42
N TRP A 215 20.57 -6.55 7.94
CA TRP A 215 20.17 -6.48 6.54
C TRP A 215 18.96 -5.55 6.38
N LYS A 216 19.00 -4.66 5.38
CA LYS A 216 17.89 -3.77 5.04
C LYS A 216 17.47 -4.01 3.60
N PHE A 217 16.21 -4.39 3.41
CA PHE A 217 15.62 -4.64 2.10
C PHE A 217 14.49 -3.65 1.84
N VAL A 218 14.43 -3.07 0.66
CA VAL A 218 13.26 -2.32 0.20
C VAL A 218 12.53 -3.19 -0.80
N VAL A 219 11.21 -3.24 -0.69
CA VAL A 219 10.32 -3.88 -1.65
C VAL A 219 9.37 -2.82 -2.17
N GLN A 220 9.34 -2.65 -3.48
CA GLN A 220 8.56 -1.63 -4.18
C GLN A 220 8.11 -2.18 -5.53
N HIS A 221 7.18 -1.53 -6.22
CA HIS A 221 6.75 -2.05 -7.53
C HIS A 221 7.61 -1.53 -8.67
N HIS A 222 7.68 -0.21 -8.86
CA HIS A 222 8.36 0.41 -10.00
C HIS A 222 9.89 0.45 -9.79
N PRO A 223 10.72 0.01 -10.76
CA PRO A 223 12.18 -0.02 -10.61
C PRO A 223 12.87 1.30 -10.97
N PRO A 224 13.76 1.85 -10.12
CA PRO A 224 14.50 3.09 -10.43
C PRO A 224 15.60 2.90 -11.49
N TYR A 225 15.99 1.64 -11.74
CA TYR A 225 16.97 1.26 -12.76
C TYR A 225 16.46 0.07 -13.55
N SER A 226 16.41 0.21 -14.88
CA SER A 226 15.96 -0.84 -15.79
C SER A 226 16.66 -0.75 -17.15
N SER A 227 16.90 -1.92 -17.75
CA SER A 227 17.33 -2.11 -19.13
C SER A 227 16.21 -2.58 -20.06
N GLU A 228 14.94 -2.52 -19.65
CA GLU A 228 13.79 -2.87 -20.49
C GLU A 228 13.72 -1.95 -21.74
N GLU A 229 13.19 -2.49 -22.84
CA GLU A 229 13.34 -1.90 -24.16
C GLU A 229 12.35 -0.77 -24.51
N ASN A 230 11.24 -0.58 -23.78
CA ASN A 230 10.12 0.24 -24.22
C ASN A 230 9.39 1.08 -23.16
N ASP A 231 9.22 0.62 -21.92
CA ASP A 231 8.35 1.25 -20.90
C ASP A 231 8.90 2.59 -20.41
N TYR A 232 10.22 2.73 -20.37
CA TYR A 232 10.90 3.98 -20.01
C TYR A 232 11.59 4.63 -21.22
N GLY A 233 11.07 4.40 -22.42
CA GLY A 233 11.58 4.93 -23.70
C GLY A 233 11.95 3.82 -24.67
N ASN A 234 11.54 3.96 -25.93
CA ASN A 234 11.66 2.91 -26.92
C ASN A 234 13.09 2.80 -27.49
N THR A 235 13.89 1.91 -26.94
CA THR A 235 15.31 1.72 -27.29
C THR A 235 15.59 1.26 -28.72
N LEU A 236 14.55 0.88 -29.49
CA LEU A 236 14.67 0.64 -30.93
C LEU A 236 14.71 1.94 -31.74
N PHE A 237 14.17 3.03 -31.21
CA PHE A 237 13.98 4.30 -31.93
C PHE A 237 14.52 5.54 -31.20
N GLU A 238 14.69 5.48 -29.88
CA GLU A 238 15.05 6.61 -29.03
C GLU A 238 15.88 6.20 -27.78
N SER A 239 16.23 7.18 -26.96
CA SER A 239 16.94 6.94 -25.70
C SER A 239 15.95 6.57 -24.60
N SER A 240 16.33 5.61 -23.76
CA SER A 240 15.58 5.26 -22.55
C SER A 240 16.04 6.12 -21.37
N LEU A 241 15.11 6.41 -20.44
CA LEU A 241 15.40 6.95 -19.12
C LEU A 241 16.19 5.93 -18.27
N GLN A 242 16.15 4.63 -18.63
CA GLN A 242 16.81 3.50 -17.98
C GLN A 242 16.21 3.13 -16.61
N GLY A 243 14.87 3.15 -16.50
CA GLY A 243 14.10 2.94 -15.26
C GLY A 243 13.28 4.18 -14.89
N ASP A 244 12.38 4.00 -13.93
CA ASP A 244 11.46 5.03 -13.43
C ASP A 244 12.22 6.21 -12.80
N ASP A 245 11.91 7.44 -13.21
CA ASP A 245 12.54 8.65 -12.71
C ASP A 245 11.89 9.19 -11.43
N GLU A 246 10.61 8.93 -11.18
CA GLU A 246 9.98 9.21 -9.89
C GLU A 246 10.57 8.30 -8.80
N ALA A 247 10.70 7.00 -9.09
CA ALA A 247 11.28 6.05 -8.13
C ALA A 247 12.75 6.38 -7.80
N ARG A 248 13.47 7.09 -8.69
CA ARG A 248 14.85 7.55 -8.42
C ARG A 248 14.95 8.60 -7.32
N PHE A 249 13.87 9.31 -6.98
CA PHE A 249 13.89 10.25 -5.84
C PHE A 249 14.20 9.54 -4.52
N LEU A 250 13.95 8.23 -4.43
CA LEU A 250 14.18 7.41 -3.24
C LEU A 250 15.61 6.87 -3.12
N VAL A 251 16.37 6.81 -4.23
CA VAL A 251 17.74 6.27 -4.27
C VAL A 251 18.68 6.92 -3.24
N PRO A 252 18.70 8.26 -3.06
CA PRO A 252 19.51 8.89 -2.02
C PRO A 252 19.22 8.38 -0.61
N LEU A 253 17.97 8.01 -0.28
CA LEU A 253 17.63 7.44 1.02
C LEU A 253 18.22 6.03 1.16
N TYR A 254 18.10 5.20 0.11
CA TYR A 254 18.66 3.85 0.11
C TYR A 254 20.17 3.85 0.29
N GLU A 255 20.85 4.76 -0.40
CA GLU A 255 22.30 4.94 -0.30
C GLU A 255 22.70 5.45 1.09
N LYS A 256 22.06 6.52 1.57
CA LYS A 256 22.35 7.18 2.87
C LYS A 256 22.20 6.25 4.06
N TYR A 257 21.18 5.39 4.08
CA TYR A 257 20.82 4.56 5.24
C TYR A 257 21.23 3.09 5.13
N GLY A 258 21.98 2.74 4.08
CA GLY A 258 22.62 1.42 3.94
C GLY A 258 21.64 0.30 3.58
N VAL A 259 20.69 0.56 2.66
CA VAL A 259 19.83 -0.48 2.06
C VAL A 259 20.66 -1.41 1.19
N ASP A 260 20.57 -2.71 1.45
CA ASP A 260 21.40 -3.73 0.81
C ASP A 260 20.88 -4.12 -0.57
N MET A 261 19.58 -4.36 -0.68
CA MET A 261 18.90 -4.72 -1.92
C MET A 261 17.53 -4.05 -2.01
N VAL A 262 17.16 -3.67 -3.24
CA VAL A 262 15.83 -3.19 -3.60
C VAL A 262 15.21 -4.19 -4.56
N PHE A 263 14.05 -4.73 -4.20
CA PHE A 263 13.29 -5.67 -5.01
C PHE A 263 12.11 -4.94 -5.66
N SER A 264 12.03 -5.05 -6.98
CA SER A 264 11.02 -4.43 -7.83
C SER A 264 10.35 -5.43 -8.77
N GLY A 265 9.20 -5.03 -9.28
CA GLY A 265 8.40 -5.72 -10.27
C GLY A 265 8.22 -4.88 -11.53
N HIS A 266 6.96 -4.78 -11.97
CA HIS A 266 6.43 -3.96 -13.05
C HIS A 266 6.85 -4.45 -14.44
N LEU A 267 8.15 -4.61 -14.63
CA LEU A 267 8.71 -5.08 -15.89
C LEU A 267 8.81 -6.60 -15.85
N HIS A 268 8.13 -7.26 -16.79
CA HIS A 268 7.96 -8.71 -16.79
C HIS A 268 9.21 -9.49 -17.27
N MET A 269 10.33 -9.27 -16.59
CA MET A 269 11.63 -9.87 -16.87
C MET A 269 12.50 -9.94 -15.61
N TYR A 270 13.63 -10.65 -15.71
CA TYR A 270 14.65 -10.65 -14.67
C TYR A 270 15.72 -9.61 -15.01
N GLU A 271 16.02 -8.73 -14.06
CA GLU A 271 17.24 -7.93 -14.09
C GLU A 271 17.89 -7.82 -12.71
N ARG A 272 19.22 -7.83 -12.71
CA ARG A 272 20.03 -7.50 -11.54
C ARG A 272 21.14 -6.54 -11.94
N THR A 273 21.26 -5.45 -11.19
CA THR A 273 22.32 -4.47 -11.40
C THR A 273 23.64 -4.91 -10.76
N TRP A 274 24.74 -4.32 -11.18
CA TRP A 274 25.91 -4.15 -10.30
C TRP A 274 25.54 -3.24 -9.13
N PRO A 275 26.31 -3.23 -8.01
CA PRO A 275 26.09 -2.27 -6.94
C PRO A 275 26.21 -0.83 -7.46
N ILE A 276 25.26 0.04 -7.12
CA ILE A 276 25.24 1.44 -7.53
C ILE A 276 25.38 2.34 -6.28
N LEU A 277 26.23 3.36 -6.40
CA LEU A 277 26.38 4.44 -5.43
C LEU A 277 26.68 5.74 -6.17
N ASP A 278 26.00 6.85 -5.80
CA ASP A 278 26.19 8.17 -6.42
C ASP A 278 26.09 8.11 -7.97
N GLY A 279 25.13 7.32 -8.46
CA GLY A 279 24.87 7.16 -9.90
C GLY A 279 25.97 6.43 -10.67
N LYS A 280 26.81 5.63 -10.00
CA LYS A 280 27.91 4.88 -10.64
C LYS A 280 27.95 3.43 -10.15
N VAL A 281 28.40 2.53 -11.02
CA VAL A 281 28.74 1.17 -10.61
C VAL A 281 29.97 1.20 -9.72
N VAL A 282 29.86 0.54 -8.57
CA VAL A 282 30.94 0.38 -7.59
C VAL A 282 31.17 -1.09 -7.28
N GLU A 283 32.38 -1.44 -6.88
CA GLU A 283 32.75 -2.82 -6.55
C GLU A 283 32.04 -3.32 -5.28
N ARG A 284 31.94 -2.44 -4.27
CA ARG A 284 31.35 -2.71 -2.95
C ARG A 284 30.53 -1.53 -2.46
N ASP A 285 29.74 -1.76 -1.41
CA ASP A 285 29.02 -0.73 -0.63
C ASP A 285 27.97 0.11 -1.38
N GLY A 286 27.66 -0.24 -2.64
CA GLY A 286 26.49 0.26 -3.37
C GLY A 286 25.22 -0.58 -3.16
N VAL A 287 24.06 0.02 -3.44
CA VAL A 287 22.75 -0.65 -3.44
C VAL A 287 22.67 -1.56 -4.66
N ARG A 288 22.11 -2.76 -4.52
CA ARG A 288 21.78 -3.63 -5.66
C ARG A 288 20.29 -3.58 -5.95
N TYR A 289 19.92 -3.40 -7.20
CA TYR A 289 18.53 -3.35 -7.65
C TYR A 289 18.19 -4.60 -8.43
N TYR A 290 16.97 -5.08 -8.23
CA TYR A 290 16.46 -6.33 -8.79
C TYR A 290 15.09 -6.07 -9.38
N ILE A 291 14.88 -6.49 -10.63
CA ILE A 291 13.58 -6.63 -11.26
C ILE A 291 13.25 -8.11 -11.25
N LEU A 292 12.11 -8.45 -10.64
CA LEU A 292 11.65 -9.82 -10.40
C LEU A 292 10.23 -10.08 -10.93
N GLY A 293 9.81 -9.36 -11.99
CA GLY A 293 8.46 -9.42 -12.56
C GLY A 293 8.13 -10.67 -13.37
N GLY A 294 8.82 -11.78 -13.12
CA GLY A 294 8.63 -13.02 -13.87
C GLY A 294 7.61 -14.00 -13.28
N SER A 295 6.83 -13.64 -12.25
CA SER A 295 6.03 -14.65 -11.52
C SER A 295 4.74 -15.06 -12.21
N GLY A 296 4.30 -14.34 -13.26
CA GLY A 296 3.11 -14.68 -14.04
C GLY A 296 2.92 -13.85 -15.31
N GLY A 297 3.02 -12.53 -15.19
CA GLY A 297 2.73 -11.53 -16.23
C GLY A 297 3.40 -11.80 -17.58
N GLY A 298 2.85 -11.20 -18.64
CA GLY A 298 3.31 -11.42 -20.01
C GLY A 298 4.74 -10.92 -20.21
N LEU A 299 5.68 -11.83 -20.47
CA LEU A 299 7.11 -11.52 -20.49
C LEU A 299 7.48 -10.37 -21.45
N GLU A 300 8.29 -9.45 -20.94
CA GLU A 300 8.86 -8.30 -21.64
C GLU A 300 10.30 -8.53 -22.07
N LYS A 301 10.84 -7.58 -22.84
CA LYS A 301 12.16 -7.72 -23.45
C LYS A 301 13.12 -6.68 -22.90
N ALA A 302 14.32 -7.15 -22.64
CA ALA A 302 15.45 -6.27 -22.41
C ALA A 302 15.85 -5.55 -23.71
N ALA A 303 16.34 -4.33 -23.55
CA ALA A 303 16.95 -3.55 -24.61
C ALA A 303 18.02 -4.36 -25.37
N PRO A 304 18.18 -4.11 -26.69
CA PRO A 304 19.11 -4.88 -27.52
C PRO A 304 20.58 -4.67 -27.10
N ASN A 305 20.89 -3.57 -26.42
CA ASN A 305 22.23 -3.23 -25.95
C ASN A 305 22.27 -3.20 -24.43
N ARG A 306 23.39 -3.63 -23.84
CA ARG A 306 23.60 -3.57 -22.40
C ARG A 306 23.69 -2.13 -21.92
N VAL A 307 23.00 -1.81 -20.83
CA VAL A 307 23.16 -0.53 -20.11
C VAL A 307 24.27 -0.65 -19.06
N TRP A 308 24.82 0.50 -18.63
CA TRP A 308 26.05 0.59 -17.85
C TRP A 308 26.00 -0.10 -16.48
N PHE A 309 24.81 -0.27 -15.90
CA PHE A 309 24.63 -0.93 -14.60
C PHE A 309 24.25 -2.41 -14.70
N THR A 310 23.83 -2.93 -15.86
CA THR A 310 23.32 -4.30 -15.96
C THR A 310 24.42 -5.30 -15.60
N ASN A 311 24.18 -6.11 -14.57
CA ASN A 311 24.99 -7.28 -14.30
C ASN A 311 24.40 -8.49 -15.04
N LYS A 312 23.14 -8.81 -14.78
CA LYS A 312 22.44 -9.95 -15.37
C LYS A 312 21.05 -9.54 -15.83
N VAL A 313 20.65 -10.06 -16.98
CA VAL A 313 19.34 -9.83 -17.57
C VAL A 313 18.85 -11.08 -18.29
N ARG A 314 17.57 -11.44 -18.10
CA ARG A 314 16.90 -12.59 -18.74
C ARG A 314 15.41 -12.33 -18.90
N THR A 315 14.85 -12.70 -20.04
CA THR A 315 13.40 -12.75 -20.27
C THR A 315 12.93 -14.20 -20.06
N LEU A 316 12.40 -14.49 -18.89
CA LEU A 316 11.85 -15.81 -18.52
C LEU A 316 10.99 -15.66 -17.25
N HIS A 317 10.11 -16.63 -17.01
CA HIS A 317 9.37 -16.71 -15.75
C HIS A 317 10.27 -17.24 -14.63
N HIS A 318 10.21 -16.62 -13.46
CA HIS A 318 11.12 -16.91 -12.35
C HIS A 318 10.61 -16.39 -11.00
N TYR A 319 11.31 -16.77 -9.94
CA TYR A 319 11.25 -16.17 -8.61
C TYR A 319 12.66 -16.12 -8.00
N ALA A 320 12.82 -15.42 -6.88
CA ALA A 320 14.07 -15.45 -6.11
C ALA A 320 13.89 -16.16 -4.77
N TYR A 321 14.93 -16.87 -4.35
CA TYR A 321 15.09 -17.45 -3.02
C TYR A 321 16.33 -16.86 -2.37
N ILE A 322 16.19 -16.37 -1.13
CA ILE A 322 17.26 -15.73 -0.38
C ILE A 322 17.36 -16.40 0.99
N ALA A 323 18.57 -16.84 1.35
CA ALA A 323 18.87 -17.39 2.68
C ALA A 323 19.90 -16.53 3.40
N ILE A 324 19.66 -16.28 4.68
CA ILE A 324 20.48 -15.41 5.53
C ILE A 324 20.93 -16.19 6.76
N ASN A 325 22.23 -16.09 7.08
CA ASN A 325 22.82 -16.57 8.32
C ASN A 325 23.83 -15.53 8.82
N GLY A 326 23.46 -14.76 9.84
CA GLY A 326 24.28 -13.66 10.34
C GLY A 326 24.52 -12.61 9.24
N ASP A 327 25.79 -12.37 8.92
CA ASP A 327 26.25 -11.45 7.89
C ASP A 327 26.52 -12.14 6.53
N HIS A 328 26.11 -13.39 6.37
CA HIS A 328 26.14 -14.09 5.09
C HIS A 328 24.76 -14.16 4.47
N LEU A 329 24.67 -13.79 3.18
CA LEU A 329 23.45 -13.88 2.39
C LEU A 329 23.73 -14.69 1.13
N GLN A 330 22.87 -15.66 0.85
CA GLN A 330 22.84 -16.41 -0.41
C GLN A 330 21.63 -15.98 -1.22
N TYR A 331 21.84 -15.73 -2.50
CA TYR A 331 20.78 -15.35 -3.44
C TYR A 331 20.73 -16.35 -4.57
N HIS A 332 19.53 -16.82 -4.89
CA HIS A 332 19.21 -17.71 -6.00
C HIS A 332 18.06 -17.10 -6.81
N ALA A 333 18.20 -17.06 -8.14
CA ALA A 333 17.10 -16.83 -9.07
C ALA A 333 16.81 -18.13 -9.83
N ILE A 334 15.55 -18.58 -9.73
CA ILE A 334 15.11 -19.91 -10.16
C ILE A 334 14.03 -19.74 -11.21
N ASP A 335 14.20 -20.39 -12.36
CA ASP A 335 13.22 -20.31 -13.46
C ASP A 335 11.99 -21.19 -13.20
N LEU A 336 11.02 -21.08 -14.11
CA LEU A 336 9.78 -21.84 -14.07
C LEU A 336 9.99 -23.37 -14.05
N GLU A 337 11.09 -23.86 -14.63
CA GLU A 337 11.45 -25.28 -14.69
C GLU A 337 12.21 -25.75 -13.43
N GLY A 338 12.50 -24.84 -12.49
CA GLY A 338 13.27 -25.13 -11.28
C GLY A 338 14.78 -25.04 -11.48
N ASN A 339 15.26 -24.51 -12.61
CA ASN A 339 16.70 -24.34 -12.83
C ASN A 339 17.20 -23.05 -12.17
N LEU A 340 18.32 -23.17 -11.46
CA LEU A 340 19.08 -22.04 -10.96
C LEU A 340 19.83 -21.35 -12.12
N PHE A 341 19.39 -20.18 -12.54
CA PHE A 341 20.00 -19.45 -13.67
C PHE A 341 20.86 -18.25 -13.25
N ASP A 342 20.72 -17.79 -12.01
CA ASP A 342 21.58 -16.78 -11.41
C ASP A 342 21.75 -17.03 -9.91
N HIS A 343 22.96 -16.84 -9.40
CA HIS A 343 23.25 -16.98 -7.98
C HIS A 343 24.49 -16.18 -7.58
N PHE A 344 24.55 -15.80 -6.30
CA PHE A 344 25.76 -15.28 -5.68
C PHE A 344 25.65 -15.39 -4.16
N SER A 345 26.74 -15.07 -3.46
CA SER A 345 26.73 -14.89 -2.02
C SER A 345 27.37 -13.55 -1.65
N LEU A 346 26.86 -12.92 -0.60
CA LEU A 346 27.45 -11.75 0.04
C LEU A 346 28.00 -12.13 1.40
N THR A 347 29.12 -11.51 1.75
CA THR A 347 29.69 -11.54 3.10
C THR A 347 29.79 -10.11 3.58
N GLY A 348 29.08 -9.83 4.66
CA GLY A 348 28.86 -8.49 5.18
C GLY A 348 27.71 -7.77 4.45
N PRO A 349 26.76 -7.18 5.17
CA PRO A 349 25.86 -6.20 4.58
C PRO A 349 26.63 -4.90 4.25
N ARG A 350 25.99 -3.98 3.53
CA ARG A 350 26.49 -2.61 3.33
C ARG A 350 26.76 -1.94 4.68
N PRO A 351 27.82 -1.13 4.79
CA PRO A 351 28.08 -0.32 5.97
C PRO A 351 26.88 0.57 6.32
N LYS A 352 26.43 0.47 7.57
CA LYS A 352 25.34 1.27 8.12
C LYS A 352 25.92 2.23 9.14
N LYS A 353 25.52 3.50 9.09
CA LYS A 353 25.76 4.42 10.20
C LYS A 353 24.78 4.07 11.32
N SER A 354 25.26 4.03 12.57
CA SER A 354 24.33 3.94 13.69
C SER A 354 23.42 5.17 13.72
N PRO A 355 22.19 5.08 14.26
CA PRO A 355 21.31 6.24 14.42
C PRO A 355 22.02 7.45 15.06
N SER A 356 22.91 7.19 16.03
CA SER A 356 23.68 8.23 16.74
C SER A 356 24.74 8.97 15.90
N GLN A 357 25.07 8.45 14.71
CA GLN A 357 26.04 9.01 13.76
C GLN A 357 25.38 9.68 12.56
N LEU A 358 24.04 9.68 12.51
CA LEU A 358 23.27 10.34 11.46
C LEU A 358 22.98 11.80 11.86
N VAL A 359 22.90 12.67 10.85
CA VAL A 359 22.20 13.94 11.04
C VAL A 359 20.72 13.65 11.26
N PRO A 360 19.96 14.56 11.91
CA PRO A 360 18.54 14.36 12.11
C PRO A 360 17.80 14.12 10.80
N THR A 361 16.72 13.35 10.85
CA THR A 361 15.77 13.26 9.74
C THR A 361 14.95 14.54 9.66
N THR A 362 14.20 14.70 8.56
CA THR A 362 13.25 15.79 8.44
C THR A 362 12.27 15.78 9.63
N PRO A 363 12.11 16.90 10.39
CA PRO A 363 11.09 16.96 11.43
C PRO A 363 9.70 16.94 10.80
N VAL A 364 8.83 16.05 11.28
CA VAL A 364 7.47 15.87 10.75
C VAL A 364 6.41 15.91 11.84
N PRO A 365 5.20 16.42 11.55
CA PRO A 365 4.05 16.26 12.43
C PRO A 365 3.68 14.78 12.64
N LEU A 366 3.43 14.37 13.88
CA LEU A 366 2.94 13.01 14.21
C LEU A 366 1.63 12.68 13.52
N SER A 367 0.77 13.69 13.41
CA SER A 367 -0.55 13.57 12.78
C SER A 367 -0.49 14.07 11.35
N ASN A 368 -1.17 13.39 10.44
CA ASN A 368 -1.44 13.88 9.09
C ASN A 368 -2.52 14.97 9.05
N GLN A 369 -3.07 15.37 10.19
CA GLN A 369 -4.03 16.47 10.27
C GLN A 369 -3.45 17.78 9.74
N ARG A 370 -4.14 18.42 8.79
CA ARG A 370 -3.74 19.72 8.22
C ARG A 370 -4.80 20.81 8.35
N LYS A 371 -6.02 20.48 8.77
CA LYS A 371 -7.09 21.46 9.04
C LYS A 371 -7.61 21.39 10.48
N PHE A 372 -8.12 22.50 11.00
CA PHE A 372 -8.69 22.60 12.34
C PHE A 372 -9.72 23.74 12.47
N THR A 373 -10.62 23.67 13.45
CA THR A 373 -11.67 24.69 13.66
C THR A 373 -11.28 25.74 14.69
N ASP A 374 -10.97 25.33 15.91
CA ASP A 374 -10.65 26.24 17.01
C ASP A 374 -9.14 26.37 17.22
N GLY A 375 -8.49 25.24 17.49
CA GLY A 375 -7.05 25.11 17.58
C GLY A 375 -6.57 23.68 17.35
N LEU A 376 -5.27 23.52 17.10
CA LEU A 376 -4.62 22.23 16.88
C LEU A 376 -3.31 22.17 17.67
N LEU A 377 -3.10 21.09 18.41
CA LEU A 377 -1.79 20.76 18.97
C LEU A 377 -1.00 19.95 17.96
N VAL A 378 0.11 20.51 17.49
CA VAL A 378 1.02 19.84 16.57
C VAL A 378 2.22 19.29 17.34
N GLU A 379 2.34 17.98 17.33
CA GLU A 379 3.52 17.26 17.84
C GLU A 379 4.49 16.98 16.71
N LEU A 380 5.77 17.28 16.93
CA LEU A 380 6.82 17.08 15.94
C LEU A 380 7.73 15.95 16.38
N GLU A 381 8.19 15.16 15.42
CA GLU A 381 9.16 14.09 15.63
C GLU A 381 10.27 14.09 14.58
N THR A 382 11.37 13.46 14.95
CA THR A 382 12.42 12.98 14.03
C THR A 382 12.74 11.53 14.41
N ALA A 383 13.61 10.86 13.67
CA ALA A 383 14.07 9.52 13.99
C ALA A 383 14.70 9.38 15.39
N SER A 384 15.22 10.48 15.98
CA SER A 384 15.82 10.47 17.30
C SER A 384 15.11 11.48 18.22
N PRO A 385 14.53 11.05 19.35
CA PRO A 385 13.89 11.96 20.30
C PRO A 385 14.90 12.91 20.99
N GLN A 386 16.20 12.71 20.78
CA GLN A 386 17.26 13.57 21.32
C GLN A 386 17.63 14.75 20.40
N ASP A 387 17.10 14.79 19.18
CA ASP A 387 17.42 15.85 18.23
C ASP A 387 16.73 17.16 18.62
N ASP A 388 17.47 18.27 18.56
CA ASP A 388 16.94 19.60 18.89
C ASP A 388 16.17 20.15 17.67
N ILE A 389 14.84 20.16 17.75
CA ILE A 389 13.97 20.71 16.71
C ILE A 389 13.76 22.22 16.91
N PHE A 390 13.86 23.00 15.83
CA PHE A 390 13.57 24.43 15.78
C PHE A 390 12.57 24.71 14.66
N TYR A 391 11.66 25.65 14.90
CA TYR A 391 10.56 25.92 13.97
C TYR A 391 10.16 27.40 13.88
N THR A 392 9.44 27.70 12.80
CA THR A 392 8.77 28.98 12.50
C THR A 392 7.33 28.66 12.05
N LEU A 393 6.42 29.63 12.15
CA LEU A 393 4.99 29.46 11.81
C LEU A 393 4.52 30.39 10.67
N ASP A 394 5.44 31.21 10.17
CA ASP A 394 5.21 32.24 9.16
C ASP A 394 5.81 31.88 7.78
N GLY A 395 6.23 30.63 7.59
CA GLY A 395 6.87 30.17 6.36
C GLY A 395 8.34 30.60 6.20
N SER A 396 8.92 31.35 7.15
CA SER A 396 10.36 31.66 7.10
C SER A 396 11.21 30.41 7.39
N ALA A 397 12.46 30.37 6.91
CA ALA A 397 13.34 29.23 7.15
C ALA A 397 13.81 29.18 8.63
N PRO A 398 13.60 28.07 9.37
CA PRO A 398 13.99 27.95 10.76
C PRO A 398 15.51 27.81 10.90
N ASN A 399 16.03 28.30 12.02
CA ASN A 399 17.43 28.12 12.42
C ASN A 399 17.55 28.07 13.94
N ARG A 400 18.76 27.95 14.49
CA ARG A 400 19.00 27.86 15.95
C ARG A 400 18.51 29.07 16.77
N LYS A 401 18.17 30.20 16.13
CA LYS A 401 17.57 31.37 16.79
C LYS A 401 16.03 31.38 16.73
N SER A 402 15.42 30.47 15.96
CA SER A 402 13.98 30.30 15.89
C SER A 402 13.44 29.63 17.16
N ASN A 403 12.12 29.41 17.24
CA ASN A 403 11.51 28.77 18.40
C ASN A 403 12.02 27.34 18.54
N LYS A 404 12.52 26.98 19.73
CA LYS A 404 12.89 25.60 20.03
C LYS A 404 11.63 24.81 20.38
N TYR A 405 11.44 23.66 19.75
CA TYR A 405 10.35 22.75 20.09
C TYR A 405 10.68 22.03 21.40
N THR A 406 9.84 22.23 22.42
CA THR A 406 9.96 21.60 23.74
C THR A 406 8.67 20.96 24.23
N ALA A 407 7.56 21.24 23.54
CA ALA A 407 6.21 20.79 23.84
C ALA A 407 5.35 20.95 22.57
N PRO A 408 4.19 20.28 22.47
CA PRO A 408 3.27 20.41 21.34
C PRO A 408 2.97 21.89 21.01
N ILE A 409 2.96 22.24 19.72
CA ILE A 409 2.74 23.61 19.23
C ILE A 409 1.24 23.85 19.11
N GLU A 410 0.71 24.83 19.83
CA GLU A 410 -0.69 25.23 19.71
C GLU A 410 -0.89 26.21 18.54
N LEU A 411 -1.61 25.77 17.49
CA LEU A 411 -2.02 26.59 16.36
C LEU A 411 -3.44 27.12 16.58
N LYS A 412 -3.66 28.42 16.37
CA LYS A 412 -4.98 29.09 16.49
C LYS A 412 -5.44 29.78 15.20
N GLU A 413 -4.56 29.87 14.21
CA GLU A 413 -4.74 30.54 12.94
C GLU A 413 -3.97 29.81 11.83
N ASN A 414 -4.24 30.17 10.57
CA ASN A 414 -3.50 29.63 9.43
C ASN A 414 -1.99 29.79 9.68
N SER A 415 -1.25 28.70 9.54
CA SER A 415 0.18 28.67 9.87
C SER A 415 0.93 27.89 8.81
N GLU A 416 2.11 28.38 8.45
CA GLU A 416 3.07 27.64 7.63
C GLU A 416 4.23 27.23 8.55
N LEU A 417 4.17 25.98 9.00
CA LEU A 417 5.14 25.40 9.91
C LEU A 417 6.35 24.90 9.13
N ASN A 418 7.47 25.61 9.26
CA ASN A 418 8.76 25.11 8.80
C ASN A 418 9.57 24.65 10.01
N ALA A 419 10.14 23.45 9.95
CA ALA A 419 10.90 22.85 11.04
C ALA A 419 12.22 22.25 10.55
N VAL A 420 13.27 22.38 11.35
CA VAL A 420 14.58 21.76 11.12
C VAL A 420 15.14 21.24 12.43
N ALA A 421 15.84 20.11 12.38
CA ALA A 421 16.46 19.51 13.55
C ALA A 421 17.99 19.59 13.50
N TYR A 422 18.59 19.68 14.69
CA TYR A 422 20.03 19.67 14.87
C TYR A 422 20.44 18.61 15.88
N ASN A 423 21.60 17.99 15.65
CA ASN A 423 22.29 17.21 16.67
C ASN A 423 23.81 17.44 16.56
N LYS A 424 24.60 16.65 17.29
CA LYS A 424 26.07 16.75 17.29
C LYS A 424 26.70 16.51 15.92
N ASN A 425 26.02 15.80 15.01
CA ASN A 425 26.52 15.44 13.69
C ASN A 425 26.19 16.50 12.62
N GLY A 426 25.27 17.42 12.91
CA GLY A 426 24.92 18.50 11.98
C GLY A 426 23.45 18.87 12.02
N VAL A 427 22.94 19.29 10.86
CA VAL A 427 21.56 19.73 10.62
C VAL A 427 20.88 18.76 9.66
N GLY A 428 19.63 18.42 9.94
CA GLY A 428 18.79 17.61 9.06
C GLY A 428 18.15 18.44 7.95
N PRO A 429 17.42 17.80 7.02
CA PRO A 429 16.57 18.51 6.07
C PRO A 429 15.45 19.30 6.78
N GLN A 430 14.93 20.33 6.10
CA GLN A 430 13.77 21.09 6.56
C GLN A 430 12.48 20.39 6.15
N GLY A 431 11.51 20.33 7.06
CA GLY A 431 10.12 19.98 6.78
C GLY A 431 9.26 21.24 6.69
N SER A 432 8.27 21.24 5.79
CA SER A 432 7.37 22.37 5.55
C SER A 432 5.92 21.89 5.45
N PHE A 433 5.05 22.44 6.30
CA PHE A 433 3.66 21.99 6.45
C PHE A 433 2.70 23.18 6.56
N VAL A 434 1.67 23.19 5.72
CA VAL A 434 0.63 24.21 5.75
C VAL A 434 -0.56 23.72 6.57
N PHE A 435 -0.95 24.49 7.58
CA PHE A 435 -2.13 24.25 8.40
C PHE A 435 -3.17 25.32 8.16
N LYS A 436 -4.43 24.91 7.93
CA LYS A 436 -5.54 25.82 7.64
C LYS A 436 -6.61 25.74 8.73
N LYS A 437 -6.95 26.89 9.29
CA LYS A 437 -8.16 27.06 10.08
C LYS A 437 -9.36 27.05 9.13
N THR A 438 -10.33 26.18 9.39
CA THR A 438 -11.53 25.98 8.58
C THR A 438 -12.78 26.12 9.46
N PRO A 439 -13.90 26.64 8.93
CA PRO A 439 -15.14 26.63 9.69
C PRO A 439 -15.63 25.20 9.94
N LEU A 440 -16.42 25.04 11.00
CA LEU A 440 -17.33 23.91 11.16
C LEU A 440 -18.52 24.15 10.21
N TYR A 441 -18.66 23.31 9.19
CA TYR A 441 -19.74 23.46 8.21
C TYR A 441 -21.06 23.05 8.86
N PRO A 442 -22.07 23.95 8.88
CA PRO A 442 -23.32 23.70 9.58
C PRO A 442 -24.15 22.65 8.85
N ALA A 443 -24.93 21.88 9.60
CA ALA A 443 -25.92 20.98 9.01
C ALA A 443 -27.10 21.79 8.45
N VAL A 444 -27.63 21.36 7.29
CA VAL A 444 -28.79 21.99 6.69
C VAL A 444 -30.05 21.58 7.43
N LYS A 445 -30.82 22.58 7.89
CA LYS A 445 -32.09 22.37 8.58
C LYS A 445 -33.20 22.10 7.55
N ASN A 446 -34.05 21.10 7.82
CA ASN A 446 -35.23 20.74 7.01
C ASN A 446 -34.94 20.17 5.60
N ALA A 447 -33.76 19.60 5.36
CA ALA A 447 -33.32 19.03 4.08
C ALA A 447 -33.85 17.62 3.73
N GLN A 448 -34.86 17.09 4.44
CA GLN A 448 -35.28 15.70 4.26
C GLN A 448 -36.10 15.46 2.96
N GLY A 449 -35.44 15.03 1.90
CA GLY A 449 -36.04 14.26 0.80
C GLY A 449 -36.25 12.79 1.19
N LYS A 450 -36.65 11.95 0.24
CA LYS A 450 -36.76 10.49 0.47
C LYS A 450 -35.36 9.89 0.69
N SER A 451 -35.30 8.76 1.40
CA SER A 451 -34.05 7.99 1.54
C SER A 451 -33.47 7.66 0.16
N GLY A 452 -32.16 7.82 0.00
CA GLY A 452 -31.43 7.63 -1.24
C GLY A 452 -30.76 8.91 -1.74
N ALA A 453 -30.06 8.86 -2.85
CA ALA A 453 -29.45 10.02 -3.50
C ALA A 453 -29.91 10.10 -4.96
N ASP A 454 -30.19 11.30 -5.44
CA ASP A 454 -30.65 11.49 -6.82
C ASP A 454 -29.46 11.41 -7.78
N TYR A 455 -29.67 10.82 -8.95
CA TYR A 455 -28.65 10.75 -9.98
C TYR A 455 -29.17 11.25 -11.32
N ILE A 456 -28.28 11.85 -12.10
CA ILE A 456 -28.40 12.01 -13.54
C ILE A 456 -27.40 11.07 -14.18
N TYR A 457 -27.87 10.27 -15.14
CA TYR A 457 -27.09 9.32 -15.91
C TYR A 457 -26.85 9.89 -17.31
N TYR A 458 -25.58 9.93 -17.71
CA TYR A 458 -25.11 10.46 -18.97
C TYR A 458 -24.49 9.36 -19.84
N THR A 459 -24.62 9.49 -21.16
CA THR A 459 -23.86 8.68 -22.11
C THR A 459 -23.06 9.54 -23.08
N GLY A 460 -21.89 9.07 -23.46
CA GLY A 460 -20.99 9.72 -24.39
C GLY A 460 -19.56 9.80 -23.86
N LYS A 461 -18.69 10.29 -24.74
CA LYS A 461 -17.26 10.49 -24.47
C LYS A 461 -17.02 11.85 -23.85
N LEU A 462 -16.43 11.87 -22.66
CA LEU A 462 -15.94 13.08 -22.03
C LEU A 462 -14.76 13.63 -22.82
N LYS A 463 -14.75 14.95 -23.11
CA LYS A 463 -13.67 15.61 -23.86
C LYS A 463 -12.79 16.48 -22.97
N ASP A 464 -13.40 17.13 -21.99
CA ASP A 464 -12.74 18.00 -21.03
C ASP A 464 -13.25 17.68 -19.62
N PRO A 465 -12.42 17.07 -18.74
CA PRO A 465 -12.84 16.69 -17.39
C PRO A 465 -13.10 17.90 -16.48
N THR A 466 -12.72 19.11 -16.88
CA THR A 466 -12.95 20.34 -16.10
C THR A 466 -14.32 20.96 -16.38
N LYS A 467 -15.02 20.49 -17.41
CA LYS A 467 -16.35 20.99 -17.80
C LYS A 467 -17.46 20.07 -17.29
N PRO A 468 -18.64 20.61 -16.94
CA PRO A 468 -19.79 19.80 -16.55
C PRO A 468 -20.11 18.69 -17.55
N LEU A 469 -20.53 17.52 -17.05
CA LEU A 469 -20.95 16.41 -17.92
C LEU A 469 -22.12 16.81 -18.83
N ALA A 470 -23.06 17.60 -18.30
CA ALA A 470 -24.24 18.07 -19.05
C ALA A 470 -23.91 18.95 -20.27
N ASP A 471 -22.72 19.58 -20.30
CA ASP A 471 -22.28 20.41 -21.43
C ASP A 471 -21.71 19.56 -22.58
N GLN A 472 -21.40 18.29 -22.32
CA GLN A 472 -20.62 17.44 -23.22
C GLN A 472 -21.31 16.11 -23.56
N LEU A 473 -22.16 15.61 -22.67
CA LEU A 473 -22.75 14.27 -22.72
C LEU A 473 -24.28 14.33 -22.79
N GLU A 474 -24.88 13.27 -23.33
CA GLU A 474 -26.34 13.17 -23.47
C GLU A 474 -26.95 12.58 -22.19
N ILE A 475 -28.00 13.21 -21.66
CA ILE A 475 -28.78 12.67 -20.54
C ILE A 475 -29.55 11.44 -21.03
N ALA A 476 -29.25 10.28 -20.45
CA ALA A 476 -29.88 9.01 -20.77
C ALA A 476 -30.87 8.55 -19.70
N GLY A 477 -30.82 9.12 -18.49
CA GLY A 477 -31.78 8.83 -17.43
C GLY A 477 -31.56 9.63 -16.17
N GLN A 478 -32.53 9.53 -15.26
CA GLN A 478 -32.47 10.12 -13.92
C GLN A 478 -33.24 9.21 -12.95
N GLY A 479 -32.89 9.24 -11.66
CA GLY A 479 -33.55 8.42 -10.65
C GLY A 479 -32.91 8.62 -9.27
N THR A 480 -33.11 7.64 -8.39
CA THR A 480 -32.55 7.66 -7.04
C THR A 480 -31.88 6.32 -6.74
N ILE A 481 -30.67 6.34 -6.16
CA ILE A 481 -29.97 5.17 -5.63
C ILE A 481 -30.12 5.09 -4.10
N PRO A 482 -30.19 3.89 -3.50
CA PRO A 482 -30.46 3.76 -2.06
C PRO A 482 -29.30 4.18 -1.15
N LYS A 483 -28.08 4.24 -1.67
CA LYS A 483 -26.84 4.60 -0.94
C LYS A 483 -25.87 5.27 -1.91
N LEU A 484 -24.90 6.04 -1.40
CA LEU A 484 -23.90 6.70 -2.24
C LEU A 484 -22.88 5.69 -2.78
N ASP A 485 -23.25 5.08 -3.89
CA ASP A 485 -22.50 4.03 -4.58
C ASP A 485 -22.85 4.16 -6.07
N TRP A 486 -21.94 4.75 -6.86
CA TRP A 486 -22.20 5.04 -8.27
C TRP A 486 -22.40 3.77 -9.11
N ASN A 487 -22.02 2.60 -8.59
CA ASN A 487 -22.23 1.31 -9.22
C ASN A 487 -23.72 0.94 -9.29
N LEU A 488 -24.57 1.60 -8.48
CA LEU A 488 -26.01 1.40 -8.47
C LEU A 488 -26.74 2.25 -9.51
N VAL A 489 -26.07 3.22 -10.14
CA VAL A 489 -26.65 3.99 -11.24
C VAL A 489 -26.81 3.07 -12.45
N PRO A 490 -27.97 2.97 -13.12
CA PRO A 490 -28.10 2.19 -14.34
C PRO A 490 -27.17 2.73 -15.43
N HIS A 491 -26.24 1.91 -15.92
CA HIS A 491 -25.20 2.34 -16.85
C HIS A 491 -24.93 1.37 -17.99
N LYS A 492 -24.35 1.90 -19.08
CA LYS A 492 -23.70 1.13 -20.14
C LYS A 492 -22.35 0.60 -19.65
N SER A 493 -21.81 -0.40 -20.34
CA SER A 493 -20.48 -0.95 -20.04
C SER A 493 -19.31 -0.03 -20.38
N TYR A 494 -19.52 1.14 -20.99
CA TYR A 494 -18.48 2.13 -21.30
C TYR A 494 -19.14 3.45 -21.77
N ASP A 495 -18.34 4.51 -21.92
CA ASP A 495 -18.74 5.85 -22.35
C ASP A 495 -19.97 6.36 -21.60
N TRP A 496 -19.89 6.37 -20.27
CA TRP A 496 -20.97 6.87 -19.44
C TRP A 496 -20.47 7.66 -18.25
N GLY A 497 -21.33 8.48 -17.68
CA GLY A 497 -21.03 9.18 -16.45
C GLY A 497 -22.28 9.42 -15.62
N THR A 498 -22.09 9.86 -14.39
CA THR A 498 -23.18 10.24 -13.52
C THR A 498 -22.83 11.44 -12.69
N GLU A 499 -23.86 12.22 -12.41
CA GLU A 499 -23.84 13.19 -11.33
C GLU A 499 -24.83 12.74 -10.27
N ILE A 500 -24.37 12.56 -9.04
CA ILE A 500 -25.17 12.12 -7.89
C ILE A 500 -25.25 13.29 -6.92
N ARG A 501 -26.45 13.63 -6.45
CA ARG A 501 -26.72 14.74 -5.56
C ARG A 501 -27.65 14.33 -4.42
N GLY A 502 -27.60 15.10 -3.35
CA GLY A 502 -28.45 14.90 -2.19
C GLY A 502 -27.77 15.39 -0.93
N TYR A 503 -28.15 14.80 0.18
CA TYR A 503 -27.60 15.08 1.49
C TYR A 503 -26.97 13.82 2.05
N ILE A 504 -25.74 13.96 2.57
CA ILE A 504 -25.11 12.92 3.38
C ILE A 504 -25.37 13.22 4.84
N GLU A 505 -25.83 12.22 5.59
CA GLU A 505 -26.02 12.33 7.03
C GLU A 505 -24.72 11.97 7.75
N VAL A 506 -24.20 12.93 8.52
CA VAL A 506 -23.09 12.70 9.43
C VAL A 506 -23.62 12.54 10.85
N PRO A 507 -23.29 11.42 11.54
CA PRO A 507 -23.91 11.09 12.83
C PRO A 507 -23.38 11.91 14.00
N GLU A 508 -22.19 12.50 13.88
CA GLU A 508 -21.53 13.25 14.94
C GLU A 508 -20.79 14.47 14.37
N SER A 509 -20.66 15.53 15.17
CA SER A 509 -19.88 16.69 14.76
C SER A 509 -18.39 16.39 14.89
N GLY A 510 -17.57 16.77 13.91
CA GLY A 510 -16.12 16.64 14.03
C GLY A 510 -15.35 16.66 12.72
N ARG A 511 -14.09 16.22 12.79
CA ARG A 511 -13.19 16.07 11.64
C ARG A 511 -13.53 14.79 10.88
N TYR A 512 -13.89 14.96 9.62
CA TYR A 512 -14.01 13.88 8.66
C TYR A 512 -12.87 13.98 7.64
N VAL A 513 -12.33 12.84 7.22
CA VAL A 513 -11.39 12.76 6.09
C VAL A 513 -12.03 11.94 5.01
N PHE A 514 -12.51 12.60 3.96
CA PHE A 514 -13.00 11.91 2.78
C PHE A 514 -11.81 11.53 1.92
N GLY A 515 -11.82 10.30 1.40
CA GLY A 515 -10.73 9.77 0.60
C GLY A 515 -11.25 8.85 -0.48
N GLY A 516 -10.70 8.98 -1.68
CA GLY A 516 -11.11 8.11 -2.77
C GLY A 516 -10.49 8.48 -4.10
N HIS A 517 -10.77 7.62 -5.08
CA HIS A 517 -10.36 7.76 -6.47
C HIS A 517 -11.27 6.88 -7.31
N ALA A 518 -11.25 7.11 -8.62
CA ALA A 518 -11.95 6.23 -9.54
C ALA A 518 -11.25 6.26 -10.91
N TYR A 519 -11.50 5.25 -11.74
CA TYR A 519 -10.96 5.26 -13.08
C TYR A 519 -11.45 6.49 -13.84
N GLN A 520 -10.51 7.28 -14.36
CA GLN A 520 -10.71 8.48 -15.18
C GLN A 520 -11.22 9.72 -14.46
N LEU A 521 -12.49 9.84 -14.07
CA LEU A 521 -12.98 11.06 -13.41
C LEU A 521 -13.69 10.73 -12.11
N PHE A 522 -13.19 11.29 -11.01
CA PHE A 522 -13.86 11.30 -9.73
C PHE A 522 -13.79 12.70 -9.12
N THR A 523 -14.96 13.32 -8.96
CA THR A 523 -15.06 14.62 -8.28
C THR A 523 -16.12 14.55 -7.19
N PHE A 524 -15.78 15.01 -5.98
CA PHE A 524 -16.70 15.09 -4.86
C PHE A 524 -16.73 16.50 -4.30
N TYR A 525 -17.94 17.01 -4.15
CA TYR A 525 -18.25 18.32 -3.59
C TYR A 525 -19.09 18.15 -2.33
N LEU A 526 -18.85 19.02 -1.35
CA LEU A 526 -19.65 19.12 -0.14
C LEU A 526 -19.88 20.59 0.18
N HIS A 527 -21.13 21.01 0.37
CA HIS A 527 -21.52 22.43 0.48
C HIS A 527 -21.07 23.28 -0.71
N ASP A 528 -21.22 22.76 -1.93
CA ASP A 528 -20.79 23.39 -3.19
C ASP A 528 -19.27 23.66 -3.31
N GLU A 529 -18.48 23.29 -2.31
CA GLU A 529 -17.03 23.36 -2.34
C GLU A 529 -16.46 22.06 -2.91
N LEU A 530 -15.49 22.19 -3.82
CA LEU A 530 -14.73 21.05 -4.33
C LEU A 530 -13.90 20.45 -3.19
N LEU A 531 -14.18 19.20 -2.82
CA LEU A 531 -13.48 18.52 -1.75
C LEU A 531 -12.43 17.54 -2.31
N LEU A 532 -12.81 16.71 -3.28
CA LEU A 532 -11.90 15.77 -3.94
C LEU A 532 -12.01 15.93 -5.46
N SER A 533 -10.87 15.89 -6.14
CA SER A 533 -10.80 15.77 -7.59
C SER A 533 -9.65 14.86 -7.94
N GLU A 534 -9.93 13.83 -8.69
CA GLU A 534 -8.94 12.89 -9.20
C GLU A 534 -9.25 12.65 -10.69
N TYR A 535 -8.21 12.74 -11.51
CA TYR A 535 -8.30 12.51 -12.93
C TYR A 535 -7.13 11.67 -13.43
N ASN A 536 -7.44 10.46 -13.90
CA ASN A 536 -6.52 9.58 -14.65
C ASN A 536 -5.22 9.19 -13.91
N ARG A 537 -5.19 9.30 -12.59
CA ARG A 537 -4.05 8.89 -11.76
C ARG A 537 -4.37 7.66 -10.92
N GLU A 538 -5.64 7.45 -10.59
CA GLU A 538 -6.12 6.27 -9.86
C GLU A 538 -5.46 6.06 -8.48
N VAL A 539 -4.95 7.15 -7.91
CA VAL A 539 -4.37 7.22 -6.57
C VAL A 539 -5.37 7.89 -5.63
N SER A 540 -5.63 7.28 -4.47
CA SER A 540 -6.55 7.86 -3.49
C SER A 540 -6.13 9.27 -3.09
N VAL A 541 -6.99 10.24 -3.38
CA VAL A 541 -6.87 11.61 -2.88
C VAL A 541 -7.69 11.73 -1.61
N THR A 542 -7.15 12.44 -0.61
CA THR A 542 -7.83 12.65 0.67
C THR A 542 -7.93 14.12 1.01
N GLU A 543 -9.05 14.52 1.61
CA GLU A 543 -9.26 15.90 2.03
C GLU A 543 -10.04 15.96 3.35
N GLU A 544 -9.66 16.92 4.19
CA GLU A 544 -10.23 17.11 5.51
C GLU A 544 -11.36 18.14 5.49
N ILE A 545 -12.43 17.84 6.23
CA ILE A 545 -13.54 18.76 6.43
C ILE A 545 -14.12 18.60 7.84
N TYR A 546 -14.66 19.68 8.39
CA TYR A 546 -15.30 19.68 9.70
C TYR A 546 -16.79 19.89 9.52
N LEU A 547 -17.56 18.94 10.03
CA LEU A 547 -19.01 18.88 9.80
C LEU A 547 -19.75 18.86 11.14
N GLU A 548 -20.85 19.61 11.23
CA GLU A 548 -21.80 19.53 12.34
C GLU A 548 -22.72 18.31 12.15
N ALA A 549 -23.04 17.56 13.21
CA ALA A 549 -23.98 16.44 13.13
C ALA A 549 -25.28 16.82 12.39
N GLY A 550 -25.65 16.04 11.38
CA GLY A 550 -26.84 16.27 10.57
C GLY A 550 -26.60 16.09 9.07
N LEU A 551 -27.39 16.82 8.25
CA LEU A 551 -27.42 16.67 6.80
C LEU A 551 -26.52 17.69 6.10
N HIS A 552 -25.69 17.23 5.17
CA HIS A 552 -24.84 18.11 4.35
C HIS A 552 -25.04 17.85 2.86
N PRO A 553 -25.29 18.89 2.06
CA PRO A 553 -25.50 18.75 0.62
C PRO A 553 -24.18 18.32 -0.03
N PHE A 554 -24.26 17.34 -0.91
CA PHE A 554 -23.13 16.84 -1.67
C PHE A 554 -23.45 16.78 -3.15
N ARG A 555 -22.39 16.76 -3.96
CA ARG A 555 -22.46 16.40 -5.37
C ARG A 555 -21.26 15.54 -5.72
N LEU A 556 -21.49 14.41 -6.35
CA LEU A 556 -20.47 13.51 -6.86
C LEU A 556 -20.57 13.46 -8.38
N VAL A 557 -19.44 13.59 -9.07
CA VAL A 557 -19.33 13.44 -10.52
C VAL A 557 -18.40 12.27 -10.80
N TYR A 558 -18.85 11.34 -11.63
CA TYR A 558 -18.08 10.19 -12.08
C TYR A 558 -18.22 10.02 -13.60
N HIS A 559 -17.13 9.64 -14.27
CA HIS A 559 -17.17 9.27 -15.69
C HIS A 559 -16.26 8.07 -15.96
N LEU A 560 -16.80 7.13 -16.74
CA LEU A 560 -16.14 5.90 -17.18
C LEU A 560 -16.11 5.86 -18.72
N PRO A 561 -14.93 5.97 -19.36
CA PRO A 561 -14.84 6.01 -20.81
C PRO A 561 -14.82 4.62 -21.46
N ASP A 562 -14.02 3.65 -20.98
CA ASP A 562 -13.64 2.51 -21.83
C ASP A 562 -13.47 1.17 -21.10
N ARG A 563 -13.96 1.04 -19.87
CA ARG A 563 -13.81 -0.17 -19.07
C ARG A 563 -15.18 -0.74 -18.67
N TYR A 564 -15.27 -2.07 -18.51
CA TYR A 564 -16.53 -2.82 -18.41
C TYR A 564 -17.24 -2.75 -17.05
N ASP A 565 -16.49 -2.63 -15.96
CA ASP A 565 -17.01 -2.62 -14.60
C ASP A 565 -16.96 -1.19 -14.04
N THR A 566 -17.53 -0.95 -12.87
CA THR A 566 -17.30 0.31 -12.18
C THR A 566 -16.09 0.20 -11.28
N TYR A 567 -15.29 1.26 -11.20
CA TYR A 567 -13.98 1.25 -10.56
C TYR A 567 -13.89 2.37 -9.54
N GLY A 568 -13.06 2.17 -8.53
CA GLY A 568 -12.75 3.19 -7.55
C GLY A 568 -13.17 2.81 -6.14
N ARG A 569 -12.67 3.63 -5.22
CA ARG A 569 -12.82 3.49 -3.78
C ARG A 569 -13.28 4.85 -3.28
N PHE A 570 -14.29 4.86 -2.42
CA PHE A 570 -14.70 6.08 -1.74
C PHE A 570 -15.02 5.80 -0.29
N ASP A 571 -14.10 6.21 0.56
CA ASP A 571 -14.11 6.00 2.00
C ASP A 571 -14.14 7.34 2.74
N VAL A 572 -14.51 7.25 4.01
CA VAL A 572 -14.45 8.35 4.95
C VAL A 572 -13.87 7.85 6.27
N VAL A 573 -12.97 8.62 6.85
CA VAL A 573 -12.52 8.46 8.23
C VAL A 573 -13.39 9.36 9.10
N THR A 574 -14.11 8.75 10.06
CA THR A 574 -14.99 9.45 11.01
C THR A 574 -14.19 10.19 12.09
N PRO A 575 -14.82 11.07 12.90
CA PRO A 575 -14.16 11.72 14.04
C PRO A 575 -13.57 10.74 15.06
N SER A 576 -14.17 9.55 15.19
CA SER A 576 -13.66 8.41 15.96
C SER A 576 -12.44 7.70 15.35
N GLY A 577 -11.97 8.12 14.17
CA GLY A 577 -10.84 7.51 13.47
C GLY A 577 -11.18 6.25 12.68
N LYS A 578 -12.47 5.89 12.59
CA LYS A 578 -12.90 4.68 11.87
C LYS A 578 -12.98 4.97 10.37
N LYS A 579 -12.21 4.26 9.56
CA LYS A 579 -12.34 4.27 8.09
C LYS A 579 -13.50 3.35 7.68
N ILE A 580 -14.47 3.89 6.95
CA ILE A 580 -15.61 3.14 6.40
C ILE A 580 -15.85 3.56 4.94
N PRO A 581 -16.42 2.68 4.09
CA PRO A 581 -16.97 3.09 2.81
C PRO A 581 -18.04 4.16 3.00
N VAL A 582 -18.02 5.19 2.15
CA VAL A 582 -19.02 6.27 2.18
C VAL A 582 -20.43 5.72 1.93
N SER A 583 -20.55 4.60 1.21
CA SER A 583 -21.81 3.89 0.98
C SER A 583 -22.45 3.32 2.26
N GLN A 584 -21.76 3.34 3.41
CA GLN A 584 -22.32 3.02 4.73
C GLN A 584 -22.94 4.23 5.44
N LEU A 585 -22.74 5.45 4.94
CA LEU A 585 -23.43 6.64 5.44
C LEU A 585 -24.85 6.73 4.85
N ASN A 586 -25.80 7.21 5.64
CA ASN A 586 -27.16 7.46 5.15
C ASN A 586 -27.15 8.64 4.18
N VAL A 587 -27.96 8.54 3.13
CA VAL A 587 -28.15 9.62 2.15
C VAL A 587 -29.63 9.90 1.91
N PHE A 588 -29.93 11.16 1.59
CA PHE A 588 -31.28 11.66 1.34
C PHE A 588 -31.32 12.48 0.04
N ALA A 589 -32.38 12.29 -0.75
CA ALA A 589 -32.61 12.98 -2.02
C ALA A 589 -32.84 14.49 -1.81
N GLU A 590 -32.70 15.27 -2.87
CA GLU A 590 -33.13 16.67 -2.84
C GLU A 590 -34.68 16.75 -2.80
N LYS A 591 -35.22 17.90 -2.38
CA LYS A 591 -36.66 18.09 -2.20
C LYS A 591 -37.38 18.55 -3.46
#